data_AF-W7Q1Y9-F1
#
_entry.id   AF-W7Q1Y9-F1
#
_cell.length_a   1.000
_cell.length_b   1.000
_cell.length_c   1.000
_cell.angle_alpha   90.00
_cell.angle_beta   90.00
_cell.angle_gamma   90.00
#
_symmetry.space_group_name_H-M   'P 1'
#
loop_
_entity.id
_entity.type
_entity.pdbx_description
1 polymer ?
#
loop_
_entity_poly.entity_id
_entity_poly.type
_entity_poly.pdbx_seq_one_letter_code
_entity_poly.pdbx_strand_id
1 'polypeptide(L)' 'MQCRNIDSCLQLFGGYGYTREYPISRFYVDARIQTIYAGTSEIMKEVIARSLLGRGASPA' A
#
# COMPACT_ATOMS: atom_id res chain seq x y z
N MET A 1 4.09 2.39 -5.18
CA MET A 1 4.49 2.01 -6.56
C MET A 1 4.37 0.51 -6.79
N GLN A 2 4.86 -0.35 -5.88
CA GLN A 2 4.82 -1.80 -6.11
C GLN A 2 3.40 -2.37 -6.15
N CYS A 3 2.47 -1.98 -5.26
CA CYS A 3 1.07 -2.46 -5.29
C CYS A 3 0.45 -2.36 -6.70
N ARG A 4 0.41 -1.15 -7.27
CA ARG A 4 -0.20 -0.91 -8.60
C ARG A 4 0.42 -1.76 -9.72
N ASN A 5 1.74 -1.93 -9.69
CA ASN A 5 2.43 -2.70 -10.71
C ASN A 5 2.12 -4.19 -10.57
N ILE A 6 2.14 -4.71 -9.34
CA ILE A 6 1.83 -6.12 -9.06
C ILE A 6 0.37 -6.44 -9.36
N ASP A 7 -0.56 -5.53 -9.04
CA ASP A 7 -1.99 -5.67 -9.39
C ASP A 7 -2.16 -5.83 -10.92
N SER A 8 -1.41 -5.03 -11.69
CA SER A 8 -1.42 -5.10 -13.16
C SER A 8 -0.82 -6.41 -13.68
N CYS A 9 0.26 -6.89 -13.06
CA CYS A 9 0.85 -8.18 -13.38
C CYS A 9 -0.10 -9.34 -13.07
N LEU A 10 -0.81 -9.31 -11.93
CA LEU A 10 -1.77 -10.32 -11.53
C LEU A 10 -2.90 -10.46 -12.55
N GLN A 11 -3.37 -9.35 -13.12
CA GLN A 11 -4.42 -9.34 -14.14
C GLN A 11 -4.07 -10.20 -15.38
N LEU A 12 -2.78 -10.35 -15.72
CA LEU A 12 -2.32 -11.18 -16.83
C LEU A 12 -2.53 -12.68 -16.61
N PHE A 13 -2.65 -13.12 -15.35
CA PHE A 13 -2.86 -14.52 -14.97
C PHE A 13 -4.34 -14.85 -14.75
N GLY A 14 -5.23 -13.85 -14.82
CA GLY A 14 -6.66 -14.01 -14.56
C GLY A 14 -6.95 -14.53 -13.14
N GLY A 15 -8.11 -15.18 -12.97
CA GLY A 15 -8.52 -15.71 -11.66
C GLY A 15 -7.56 -16.77 -11.09
N TYR A 16 -6.89 -17.53 -11.96
CA TYR A 16 -5.94 -18.55 -11.54
C TYR A 16 -4.63 -17.94 -10.99
N GLY A 17 -4.34 -16.67 -11.29
CA GLY A 17 -3.23 -15.93 -10.67
C GLY A 17 -3.34 -15.74 -9.15
N TYR A 18 -4.54 -15.94 -8.56
CA TYR A 18 -4.74 -15.88 -7.11
C TYR A 18 -4.38 -17.17 -6.38
N THR A 19 -4.08 -18.25 -7.10
CA THR A 19 -3.74 -19.53 -6.50
C THR A 19 -2.23 -19.62 -6.22
N ARG A 20 -1.82 -20.58 -5.38
CA ARG A 20 -0.41 -20.68 -4.91
C ARG A 20 0.54 -21.31 -5.93
N GLU A 21 0.01 -21.77 -7.04
CA GLU A 21 0.70 -22.40 -8.16
C GLU A 21 1.51 -21.37 -8.97
N TYR A 22 1.12 -20.08 -8.93
CA TYR A 22 1.89 -18.99 -9.51
C TYR A 22 2.52 -18.10 -8.42
N PRO A 23 3.80 -17.71 -8.55
CA PRO A 23 4.47 -16.80 -7.61
C PRO A 23 3.79 -15.43 -7.47
N ILE A 24 3.01 -15.00 -8.47
CA ILE A 24 2.33 -13.70 -8.49
C ILE A 24 1.35 -13.53 -7.33
N SER A 25 0.72 -14.60 -6.85
CA SER A 25 -0.17 -14.55 -5.69
C SER A 25 0.58 -14.14 -4.42
N ARG A 26 1.81 -14.64 -4.24
CA ARG A 26 2.67 -14.26 -3.12
C ARG A 26 3.13 -12.82 -3.24
N PHE A 27 3.60 -12.41 -4.41
CA PHE A 27 4.02 -11.03 -4.65
C PHE A 27 2.88 -10.03 -4.44
N TYR A 28 1.66 -10.39 -4.81
CA TYR A 28 0.47 -9.58 -4.55
C TYR A 28 0.29 -9.36 -3.04
N VAL A 29 0.28 -10.44 -2.25
CA VAL A 29 0.14 -10.35 -0.77
C VAL A 29 1.28 -9.53 -0.15
N ASP A 30 2.52 -9.80 -0.56
CA ASP A 30 3.70 -9.10 -0.05
C ASP A 30 3.67 -7.61 -0.42
N ALA A 31 3.18 -7.24 -1.60
CA ALA A 31 3.04 -5.83 -1.99
C ALA A 31 1.99 -5.11 -1.13
N ARG A 32 0.89 -5.77 -0.75
CA ARG A 32 -0.19 -5.13 0.03
C ARG A 32 0.26 -4.63 1.41
N ILE A 33 1.27 -5.25 2.02
CA ILE A 33 1.76 -4.83 3.34
C ILE A 33 2.34 -3.40 3.34
N GLN A 34 2.83 -2.92 2.19
CA GLN A 34 3.45 -1.60 2.07
C GLN A 34 2.50 -0.45 2.44
N THR A 35 1.19 -0.65 2.28
CA THR A 35 0.18 0.35 2.62
C THR A 35 -0.32 0.24 4.05
N ILE A 36 0.30 -0.61 4.88
CA ILE A 36 -0.18 -0.97 6.23
C ILE A 36 0.93 -0.89 7.27
N TYR A 37 2.17 -1.29 6.92
CA TYR A 37 3.26 -1.59 7.86
C TYR A 37 3.45 -0.58 9.00
N ALA A 38 3.73 0.68 8.67
CA ALA A 38 3.98 1.75 9.64
C ALA A 38 2.75 2.67 9.85
N GLY A 39 1.55 2.17 9.52
CA GLY A 39 0.33 2.94 9.45
C GLY A 39 -0.31 2.85 8.08
N THR A 40 -1.63 2.92 8.04
CA THR A 40 -2.36 2.92 6.77
C THR A 40 -2.09 4.20 5.99
N SER A 41 -2.37 4.17 4.68
CA SER A 41 -2.25 5.36 3.83
C SER A 41 -3.02 6.57 4.40
N GLU A 42 -4.15 6.33 5.05
CA GLU A 42 -5.00 7.33 5.67
C GLU A 42 -4.34 7.97 6.90
N ILE A 43 -3.74 7.16 7.78
CA ILE A 43 -2.99 7.68 8.93
C ILE A 43 -1.78 8.49 8.47
N MET A 44 -1.06 8.02 7.45
CA MET A 44 0.06 8.76 6.88
C MET A 44 -0.41 10.10 6.28
N LYS A 45 -1.54 10.12 5.57
CA LYS A 45 -2.15 11.36 5.07
C LYS A 45 -2.56 12.29 6.21
N GLU A 46 -3.11 11.76 7.31
CA GLU A 46 -3.47 12.57 8.49
C GLU A 46 -2.23 13.23 9.12
N VAL A 47 -1.14 12.46 9.31
CA VAL A 47 0.13 12.99 9.83
C VAL A 47 0.67 14.10 8.93
N ILE A 48 0.67 13.90 7.62
CA ILE A 48 1.07 14.92 6.64
C ILE A 48 0.15 16.13 6.71
N ALA A 49 -1.17 15.94 6.78
CA ALA A 49 -2.14 17.03 6.86
C ALA A 49 -1.98 17.85 8.14
N ARG A 50 -1.71 17.23 9.29
CA ARG A 50 -1.38 17.92 10.55
C ARG A 50 -0.12 18.77 10.41
N SER A 51 0.90 18.25 9.75
CA SER A 51 2.15 18.96 9.48
C SER A 51 1.96 20.14 8.53
N LEU A 52 1.13 20.01 7.50
CA LEU A 52 0.90 21.07 6.51
C LEU A 52 -0.06 22.16 7.01
N LEU A 53 -1.09 21.79 7.76
CA LEU A 53 -2.16 22.69 8.22
C LEU A 53 -1.86 23.33 9.59
N GLY A 54 -0.67 23.11 10.14
CA GLY A 54 -0.23 23.76 11.39
C GLY A 54 -1.02 23.36 12.64
N ARG A 55 -1.87 22.32 12.60
CA ARG A 55 -2.61 21.82 13.78
C ARG A 55 -1.75 20.96 14.73
N GLY A 56 -0.44 21.19 14.70
CA GLY A 56 0.55 20.42 15.44
C GLY A 56 1.94 21.06 15.49
N ALA A 57 2.06 22.39 15.37
CA ALA A 57 3.25 23.12 15.79
C ALA A 57 2.98 24.63 15.86
N SER A 58 2.77 25.16 17.08
CA SER A 58 3.37 26.40 17.65
C SER A 58 2.57 26.93 18.86
N PRO A 59 3.16 27.55 19.92
CA PRO A 59 4.58 27.92 20.08
C PRO A 59 5.26 27.37 21.35
N ALA A 60 6.51 26.96 21.19
CA ALA A 60 7.57 27.25 22.14
C ALA A 60 8.68 27.97 21.36
#